data_AF-A0A6I3E797-F1
#
_entry.id   AF-A0A6I3E797-F1
#
_cell.length_a   1.000
_cell.length_b   1.000
_cell.length_c   1.000
_cell.angle_alpha   90.00
_cell.angle_beta   90.00
_cell.angle_gamma   90.00
#
_symmetry.space_group_name_H-M   'P 1'
#
loop_
_entity.id
_entity.type
_entity.pdbx_description
1 polymer ?
#
loop_
_entity_poly.entity_id
_entity_poly.type
_entity_poly.pdbx_seq_one_letter_code
_entity_poly.pdbx_strand_id
1 'polypeptide(L)' 'DQILGIFGPFGIPLEEFLFFLLVPIAAIMTIEAVRRVKHYWIVGDEE' A
#
# COMPACT_ATOMS: atom_id res chain seq x y z
N ASP A 1 -4.35 -6.42 21.56
CA ASP A 1 -3.86 -5.47 20.55
C ASP A 1 -2.35 -5.50 20.46
N GLN A 2 -1.83 -5.55 19.24
CA GLN A 2 -0.40 -5.45 18.98
C GLN A 2 -0.15 -4.13 18.25
N ILE A 3 0.35 -3.16 19.01
CA ILE A 3 0.82 -1.86 18.52
C ILE A 3 2.24 -1.61 19.04
N LEU A 4 3.03 -0.84 18.30
CA LEU A 4 4.41 -0.45 18.59
C LEU A 4 4.50 0.53 19.77
N GLY A 5 3.36 1.02 20.27
CA GLY A 5 3.29 1.99 21.37
C GLY A 5 3.70 3.42 20.97
N ILE A 6 3.92 3.67 19.68
CA ILE A 6 4.20 5.01 19.14
C ILE A 6 2.89 5.62 18.66
N PHE A 7 2.58 6.81 19.17
CA PHE A 7 1.33 7.52 18.87
C PHE A 7 1.60 8.80 18.10
N GLY A 8 0.84 9.00 17.03
CA GLY A 8 0.80 10.24 16.26
C GLY A 8 -0.23 11.23 16.83
N PRO A 9 -0.57 12.27 16.05
CA PRO A 9 -1.63 13.21 16.41
C PRO A 9 -2.95 12.49 16.76
N PHE A 10 -3.72 13.08 17.66
CA PHE A 10 -5.02 12.56 18.12
C PHE A 10 -4.98 11.20 18.84
N GLY A 11 -3.79 10.74 19.27
CA GLY A 11 -3.64 9.47 19.96
C GLY A 11 -3.83 8.26 19.05
N ILE A 12 -3.68 8.45 17.74
CA ILE A 12 -3.78 7.38 16.74
C ILE A 12 -2.42 6.65 16.67
N PRO A 13 -2.40 5.31 16.68
CA PRO A 13 -1.16 4.53 16.51
C PRO A 13 -0.45 4.85 15.20
N LEU A 14 0.88 4.89 15.22
CA LEU A 14 1.69 5.16 14.03
C LEU A 14 1.40 4.18 12.88
N GLU A 15 1.08 2.92 13.18
CA GLU A 15 0.82 1.90 12.16
C GLU A 15 -0.40 2.22 11.31
N GLU A 16 -1.40 2.93 11.83
CA GLU A 16 -2.58 3.30 11.04
C GLU A 16 -2.19 4.28 9.93
N PHE A 17 -1.39 5.29 10.26
CA PHE A 17 -0.87 6.22 9.26
C PHE A 17 0.00 5.51 8.21
N LEU A 18 0.87 4.60 8.67
CA LEU A 18 1.72 3.81 7.77
C LEU A 18 0.90 2.84 6.93
N PHE A 19 -0.20 2.29 7.44
CA PHE A 19 -1.10 1.44 6.67
C PHE A 19 -1.71 2.22 5.50
N PHE A 20 -2.25 3.41 5.74
CA PHE A 20 -2.83 4.24 4.68
C PHE A 20 -1.81 4.74 3.65
N LEU A 21 -0.53 4.81 4.00
CA LEU A 21 0.53 5.22 3.07
C LEU A 21 1.17 4.03 2.36
N LEU A 22 1.70 3.07 3.11
CA LEU A 22 2.51 1.97 2.59
C LEU A 22 1.68 0.92 1.88
N VAL A 23 0.46 0.62 2.33
CA VAL A 23 -0.37 -0.42 1.69
C VAL A 23 -0.78 -0.02 0.28
N PRO A 24 -1.29 1.21 0.01
CA PRO A 24 -1.57 1.64 -1.37
C PRO A 24 -0.32 1.66 -2.25
N ILE A 25 0.82 2.14 -1.73
CA ILE A 25 2.08 2.14 -2.48
C ILE A 25 2.52 0.71 -2.83
N ALA A 26 2.47 -0.21 -1.87
CA ALA A 26 2.80 -1.62 -2.09
C ALA A 26 1.86 -2.28 -3.11
N ALA A 27 0.56 -1.98 -3.07
CA ALA A 27 -0.41 -2.49 -4.04
C ALA A 27 -0.08 -2.05 -5.47
N ILE A 28 0.21 -0.76 -5.67
CA ILE A 28 0.59 -0.21 -6.98
C ILE A 28 1.91 -0.84 -7.44
N MET A 29 2.95 -0.85 -6.60
CA MET A 29 4.25 -1.43 -6.96
C MET A 29 4.14 -2.92 -7.32
N THR A 30 3.28 -3.67 -6.64
CA THR A 30 3.04 -5.08 -6.94
C THR A 30 2.41 -5.25 -8.31
N ILE A 31 1.38 -4.45 -8.63
CA ILE A 31 0.72 -4.47 -9.94
C ILE A 31 1.73 -4.11 -11.04
N GLU A 32 2.48 -3.03 -10.87
CA GLU A 32 3.49 -2.59 -11.84
C GLU A 32 4.59 -3.64 -12.05
N ALA A 33 5.03 -4.30 -10.97
CA ALA A 33 5.99 -5.40 -11.08
C ALA A 33 5.43 -6.57 -11.90
N VAL A 34 4.15 -6.94 -11.68
CA VAL A 34 3.48 -7.98 -12.46
C VAL A 34 3.38 -7.58 -13.94
N ARG A 35 2.93 -6.36 -14.25
CA ARG A 35 2.83 -5.86 -15.64
C ARG A 35 4.18 -5.86 -16.36
N ARG A 36 5.25 -5.51 -15.65
CA ARG A 36 6.61 -5.52 -16.20
C ARG A 36 7.07 -6.91 -16.62
N VAL A 37 6.61 -7.96 -15.95
CA VAL A 37 6.98 -9.36 -16.28
C VAL A 37 5.94 -10.03 -17.18
N LYS A 38 4.67 -9.64 -17.05
CA LYS A 38 3.50 -10.22 -17.73
C LYS A 38 2.80 -9.16 -18.57
N HIS A 39 3.42 -8.80 -19.69
CA HIS A 39 2.96 -7.73 -20.58
C HIS A 39 1.53 -7.90 -21.15
N TYR A 40 0.94 -9.09 -21.06
CA TYR A 40 -0.43 -9.37 -21.53
C TYR A 40 -1.50 -9.17 -20.45
N TRP A 41 -1.12 -8.81 -19.23
CA TRP A 41 -2.05 -8.64 -18.12
C TRP A 41 -2.70 -7.25 -18.19
N ILE A 42 -4.02 -7.22 -18.37
CA ILE A 42 -4.86 -6.02 -18.52
C ILE A 42 -5.39 -5.63 -17.13
N VAL A 43 -5.21 -4.37 -16.73
CA VAL A 43 -5.59 -3.86 -15.40
C VAL A 43 -6.81 -2.95 -15.46
N GLY A 44 -7.17 -2.50 -16.66
CA GLY A 44 -8.31 -1.60 -16.91
C GLY A 44 -7.92 -0.12 -16.91
N ASP A 45 -6.62 0.20 -16.85
CA ASP A 45 -6.09 1.55 -17.12
C ASP A 45 -5.78 1.77 -18.62
N GLU A 46 -5.95 0.73 -19.44
CA GLU A 46 -5.66 0.73 -20.87
C GLU A 46 -6.86 1.13 -21.77
N GLU A 47 -8.03 1.42 -21.19
CA GLU A 47 -9.26 1.86 -21.90
C GLU A 47 -9.38 3.39 -22.08
#